data_AF-A0A840YWV8-F1
#
_entry.id   AF-A0A840YWV8-F1
#
_cell.length_a   1.000
_cell.length_b   1.000
_cell.length_c   1.000
_cell.angle_alpha   90.00
_cell.angle_beta   90.00
_cell.angle_gamma   90.00
#
_symmetry.space_group_name_H-M   'P 1'
#
loop_
_entity.id
_entity.type
_entity.pdbx_description
1 polymer ?
#
loop_
_entity_poly.entity_id
_entity_poly.type
_entity_poly.pdbx_seq_one_letter_code
_entity_poly.pdbx_strand_id
1 'polypeptide(L)'
;MNLDGERRLLQLIIALAALVPLTAATVSIFKGPDWLGYPGGVAVDLDSQFRYLSGIFLAIGIGFLSCIPRIQAEGPRFRLLGTIIIAGGLARLWSLIEVGAPSTGHLVGLVLELVLMPTLMIWQAALASRWRRLRMPMF
;
A
#
# COMPACT_ATOMS: atom_id res chain seq x y z
N MET A 1 -14.69 -20.97 6.05
CA MET A 1 -14.04 -20.75 4.73
C MET A 1 -12.86 -21.70 4.63
N ASN A 2 -12.67 -22.39 3.50
CA ASN A 2 -11.47 -23.23 3.29
C ASN A 2 -10.25 -22.36 2.92
N LEU A 3 -9.04 -22.92 2.99
CA LEU A 3 -7.81 -22.13 2.77
C LEU A 3 -7.67 -21.56 1.36
N ASP A 4 -8.14 -22.27 0.34
CA ASP A 4 -8.14 -21.74 -1.03
C ASP A 4 -9.05 -20.52 -1.17
N GLY A 5 -10.24 -20.56 -0.55
CA GLY A 5 -11.15 -19.43 -0.50
C GLY A 5 -10.55 -18.25 0.26
N GLU A 6 -9.89 -18.52 1.39
CA GLU A 6 -9.19 -17.49 2.16
C GLU A 6 -8.05 -16.85 1.36
N ARG A 7 -7.23 -17.66 0.68
CA ARG A 7 -6.17 -17.17 -0.20
C ARG A 7 -6.74 -16.26 -1.29
N ARG A 8 -7.80 -16.70 -1.98
CA ARG A 8 -8.45 -15.92 -3.05
C ARG A 8 -9.03 -14.60 -2.52
N LEU A 9 -9.61 -14.61 -1.32
CA LEU A 9 -10.13 -13.40 -0.70
C LEU A 9 -9.00 -12.40 -0.38
N LEU A 10 -7.90 -12.87 0.20
CA LEU A 10 -6.73 -12.04 0.46
C LEU A 10 -6.14 -11.47 -0.84
N GLN A 11 -6.02 -12.30 -1.89
CA GLN A 11 -5.57 -11.88 -3.22
C GLN A 11 -6.46 -10.77 -3.80
N LEU A 12 -7.78 -10.92 -3.71
CA LEU A 12 -8.74 -9.92 -4.19
C LEU A 12 -8.60 -8.60 -3.42
N ILE A 13 -8.54 -8.66 -2.09
CA ILE A 13 -8.43 -7.45 -1.26
C ILE A 13 -7.12 -6.72 -1.53
N ILE A 14 -6.01 -7.43 -1.68
CA ILE A 14 -4.73 -6.82 -2.07
C ILE A 14 -4.82 -6.20 -3.46
N ALA A 15 -5.45 -6.88 -4.43
CA ALA A 15 -5.64 -6.34 -5.78
C ALA A 15 -6.44 -5.03 -5.77
N LEU A 16 -7.53 -4.98 -5.00
CA LEU A 16 -8.34 -3.78 -4.83
C LEU A 16 -7.59 -2.66 -4.11
N ALA A 17 -6.88 -2.98 -3.02
CA ALA A 17 -6.06 -2.01 -2.30
C ALA A 17 -4.94 -1.44 -3.17
N ALA A 18 -4.33 -2.26 -4.04
CA ALA A 18 -3.29 -1.82 -4.97
C ALA A 18 -3.82 -0.85 -6.04
N LEU A 19 -5.12 -0.78 -6.30
CA LEU A 19 -5.67 0.23 -7.20
C LEU A 19 -5.39 1.66 -6.72
N VAL A 20 -5.31 1.88 -5.40
CA VAL A 20 -5.03 3.19 -4.82
C VAL A 20 -3.66 3.73 -5.27
N PRO A 21 -2.52 3.07 -4.98
CA PRO A 21 -1.23 3.52 -5.49
C PRO A 21 -1.16 3.54 -7.01
N LEU A 22 -1.74 2.55 -7.71
CA LEU A 22 -1.68 2.52 -9.18
C LEU A 22 -2.36 3.74 -9.80
N THR A 23 -3.54 4.12 -9.31
CA THR A 23 -4.30 5.25 -9.87
C THR A 23 -3.76 6.59 -9.39
N ALA A 24 -3.64 6.77 -8.07
CA ALA A 24 -3.20 8.04 -7.50
C ALA A 24 -1.79 8.40 -7.95
N ALA A 25 -0.85 7.45 -7.94
CA ALA A 25 0.51 7.73 -8.38
C ALA A 25 0.58 8.02 -9.88
N THR A 26 -0.13 7.25 -10.72
CA THR A 26 -0.11 7.50 -12.17
C THR A 26 -0.64 8.88 -12.50
N VAL A 27 -1.78 9.28 -11.89
CA VAL A 27 -2.33 10.63 -12.08
C VAL A 27 -1.33 11.70 -11.62
N SER A 28 -0.71 11.53 -10.45
CA SER A 28 0.29 12.45 -9.91
C SER A 28 1.56 12.55 -10.77
N ILE A 29 2.03 11.45 -11.37
CA ILE A 29 3.20 11.45 -12.25
C ILE A 29 2.96 12.29 -13.49
N PHE A 30 1.75 12.25 -14.07
CA PHE A 30 1.44 12.99 -15.30
C PHE A 30 0.97 14.42 -15.02
N LYS A 31 0.07 14.61 -14.05
CA LYS A 31 -0.56 15.90 -13.76
C LYS A 31 0.16 16.71 -12.68
N GLY A 32 1.18 16.16 -12.02
CA GLY A 32 1.75 16.79 -10.84
C GLY A 32 0.71 16.90 -9.71
N PRO A 33 0.88 17.83 -8.77
CA PRO A 33 -0.02 18.02 -7.64
C PRO A 33 -1.34 18.75 -7.99
N ASP A 34 -1.53 19.23 -9.24
CA ASP A 34 -2.67 20.07 -9.64
C ASP A 34 -4.04 19.47 -9.30
N TRP A 35 -4.18 18.15 -9.38
CA TRP A 35 -5.44 17.45 -9.08
C TRP A 35 -5.82 17.47 -7.59
N LEU A 36 -4.89 17.89 -6.72
CA LEU A 36 -5.12 18.07 -5.28
C LEU A 36 -5.70 19.44 -4.92
N GLY A 37 -5.97 20.30 -5.92
CA GLY A 37 -6.73 21.54 -5.72
C GLY A 37 -5.91 22.68 -5.12
N TYR A 38 -4.59 22.70 -5.33
CA TYR A 38 -3.74 23.79 -4.87
C TYR A 38 -3.96 25.06 -5.72
N PRO A 39 -4.42 26.18 -5.14
CA PRO A 39 -4.63 27.42 -5.87
C PRO A 39 -3.29 28.19 -5.96
N GLY A 40 -2.47 27.85 -6.96
CA GLY A 40 -1.19 28.53 -7.20
C GLY A 40 -0.21 27.65 -7.98
N GLY A 41 0.86 28.25 -8.49
CA GLY A 41 1.98 27.46 -9.03
C GLY A 41 2.72 26.75 -7.91
N VAL A 42 2.96 25.45 -8.06
CA VAL A 42 3.84 24.69 -7.16
C VAL A 42 5.30 24.99 -7.51
N ALA A 43 6.14 25.20 -6.49
CA ALA A 43 7.57 25.39 -6.71
C ALA A 43 8.16 24.21 -7.49
N VAL A 44 9.05 24.48 -8.45
CA VAL A 44 9.59 23.47 -9.37
C VAL A 44 10.19 22.27 -8.62
N ASP A 45 10.96 22.53 -7.54
CA ASP A 45 11.56 21.47 -6.74
C ASP A 45 10.51 20.61 -6.01
N LEU A 46 9.40 21.22 -5.59
CA LEU A 46 8.32 20.51 -4.92
C LEU A 46 7.50 19.66 -5.91
N ASP A 47 7.26 20.14 -7.14
CA ASP A 47 6.64 19.32 -8.21
C ASP A 47 7.53 18.11 -8.56
N SER A 48 8.84 18.34 -8.74
CA SER A 48 9.82 17.29 -9.00
C SER A 48 9.81 16.22 -7.90
N GLN A 49 9.90 16.65 -6.63
CA GLN A 49 9.85 15.75 -5.48
C GLN A 49 8.53 14.98 -5.39
N PHE A 50 7.40 15.63 -5.69
CA PHE A 50 6.09 15.00 -5.68
C PHE A 50 5.96 13.91 -6.76
N ARG A 51 6.44 14.16 -7.98
CA ARG A 51 6.45 13.16 -9.06
C ARG A 51 7.39 11.99 -8.75
N TYR A 52 8.55 12.26 -8.16
CA TYR A 52 9.48 11.23 -7.71
C TYR A 52 8.85 10.28 -6.67
N LEU A 53 8.24 10.84 -5.62
CA LEU A 53 7.55 10.06 -4.59
C LEU A 53 6.36 9.28 -5.16
N SER A 54 5.64 9.86 -6.12
CA SER A 54 4.58 9.18 -6.86
C SER A 54 5.13 7.97 -7.63
N GLY A 55 6.27 8.11 -8.32
CA GLY A 55 6.95 6.99 -8.98
C GLY A 55 7.28 5.84 -8.03
N ILE A 56 7.79 6.14 -6.83
CA ILE A 56 8.04 5.13 -5.79
C ILE A 56 6.73 4.48 -5.34
N PHE A 57 5.68 5.28 -5.11
CA PHE A 57 4.38 4.77 -4.67
C PHE A 57 3.75 3.84 -5.71
N LEU A 58 3.88 4.17 -7.00
CA LEU A 58 3.49 3.30 -8.11
C LEU A 58 4.25 1.97 -8.08
N ALA A 59 5.58 2.03 -7.92
CA ALA A 59 6.43 0.84 -7.87
C ALA A 59 6.09 -0.06 -6.68
N ILE A 60 5.72 0.51 -5.52
CA ILE A 60 5.23 -0.26 -4.37
C ILE A 60 3.92 -0.97 -4.70
N GLY A 61 2.97 -0.28 -5.36
CA GLY A 61 1.73 -0.89 -5.84
C GLY A 61 1.97 -2.08 -6.77
N ILE A 62 2.86 -1.93 -7.74
CA ILE A 62 3.31 -3.03 -8.63
C ILE A 62 3.99 -4.15 -7.83
N GLY A 63 4.78 -3.79 -6.82
CA GLY A 63 5.38 -4.72 -5.88
C GLY A 63 4.34 -5.60 -5.21
N PHE A 64 3.24 -5.03 -4.70
CA PHE A 64 2.14 -5.79 -4.12
C PHE A 64 1.44 -6.68 -5.15
N LEU A 65 1.18 -6.18 -6.36
CA LEU A 65 0.59 -7.00 -7.43
C LEU A 65 1.44 -8.24 -7.72
N SER A 66 2.76 -8.10 -7.74
CA SER A 66 3.68 -9.21 -7.98
C SER A 66 3.64 -10.29 -6.90
N CYS A 67 3.20 -9.95 -5.67
CA CYS A 67 3.03 -10.91 -4.59
C CYS A 67 1.75 -11.75 -4.72
N ILE A 68 0.73 -11.26 -5.44
CA ILE A 68 -0.62 -11.85 -5.47
C ILE A 68 -0.60 -13.34 -5.90
N PRO A 69 0.05 -13.75 -7.00
CA PRO A 69 -0.06 -15.12 -7.51
C PRO A 69 0.38 -16.20 -6.50
N ARG A 70 1.34 -15.86 -5.63
CA ARG A 70 1.89 -16.76 -4.61
C ARG A 70 1.87 -16.14 -3.22
N ILE A 71 0.82 -15.41 -2.88
CA ILE A 71 0.77 -14.59 -1.66
C ILE A 71 1.15 -15.32 -0.38
N GLN A 72 0.86 -16.62 -0.28
CA GLN A 72 1.23 -17.48 0.85
C GLN A 72 2.75 -17.73 1.01
N ALA A 73 3.54 -17.51 -0.04
CA ALA A 73 4.99 -17.72 -0.07
C ALA A 73 5.79 -16.41 -0.05
N GLU A 74 5.18 -15.28 -0.40
CA GLU A 74 5.86 -13.98 -0.57
C GLU A 74 5.97 -13.17 0.73
N GLY A 75 6.03 -13.84 1.89
CA GLY A 75 6.00 -13.19 3.21
C GLY A 75 7.03 -12.09 3.41
N PRO A 76 8.35 -12.32 3.17
CA PRO A 76 9.36 -11.29 3.34
C PRO A 76 9.12 -10.05 2.47
N ARG A 77 8.81 -10.23 1.19
CA ARG A 77 8.55 -9.13 0.25
C ARG A 77 7.28 -8.36 0.61
N PHE A 78 6.21 -9.07 0.95
CA PHE A 78 4.95 -8.45 1.37
C PHE A 78 5.14 -7.61 2.64
N ARG A 79 5.91 -8.11 3.61
CA ARG A 79 6.22 -7.34 4.82
C ARG A 79 7.09 -6.13 4.54
N LEU A 80 8.10 -6.24 3.68
CA LEU A 80 8.93 -5.10 3.30
C LEU A 80 8.07 -3.98 2.70
N LEU A 81 7.23 -4.31 1.72
CA LEU A 81 6.32 -3.35 1.09
C LEU A 81 5.34 -2.76 2.10
N GLY A 82 4.74 -3.60 2.96
CA GLY A 82 3.84 -3.15 4.02
C GLY A 82 4.50 -2.20 5.01
N THR A 83 5.73 -2.48 5.45
CA THR A 83 6.49 -1.60 6.33
C THR A 83 6.80 -0.26 5.68
N ILE A 84 7.11 -0.24 4.37
CA ILE A 84 7.32 1.02 3.65
C ILE A 84 6.03 1.86 3.65
N ILE A 85 4.87 1.23 3.42
CA ILE A 85 3.59 1.93 3.48
C ILE A 85 3.28 2.46 4.89
N ILE A 86 3.51 1.67 5.93
CA ILE A 86 3.32 2.10 7.32
C ILE A 86 4.24 3.26 7.66
N ALA A 87 5.50 3.22 7.25
CA ALA A 87 6.44 4.33 7.44
C ALA A 87 5.96 5.61 6.76
N GLY A 88 5.43 5.50 5.53
CA GLY A 88 4.76 6.61 4.85
C GLY A 88 3.55 7.15 5.60
N GLY A 89 2.70 6.26 6.13
CA GLY A 89 1.56 6.62 6.96
C GLY A 89 1.95 7.32 8.26
N LEU A 90 3.04 6.92 8.90
CA LEU A 90 3.57 7.59 10.09
C LEU A 90 4.08 9.00 9.76
N ALA A 91 4.79 9.16 8.64
CA ALA A 91 5.21 10.49 8.16
C ALA A 91 4.00 11.38 7.83
N ARG A 92 2.95 10.80 7.24
CA ARG A 92 1.69 11.53 6.98
C ARG A 92 0.92 11.87 8.26
N LEU A 93 0.91 10.98 9.25
CA LEU A 93 0.33 11.26 10.57
C LEU A 93 1.07 12.41 11.26
N TRP A 94 2.40 12.42 11.17
CA TRP A 94 3.21 13.52 11.67
C TRP A 94 2.85 14.84 10.97
N SER A 95 2.75 14.84 9.64
CA SER A 95 2.30 16.03 8.88
C SER A 95 0.89 16.49 9.26
N LEU A 96 -0.03 15.57 9.56
CA LEU A 96 -1.37 15.90 10.06
C LEU A 96 -1.31 16.66 11.39
N ILE A 97 -0.40 16.25 12.29
CA ILE A 97 -0.21 16.88 13.60
C ILE A 97 0.47 18.25 13.45
N GLU A 98 1.48 18.35 12.58
CA GLU A 98 2.32 19.54 12.44
C GLU A 98 1.70 20.64 11.57
N VAL A 99 1.10 20.25 10.44
CA VAL A 99 0.62 21.19 9.40
C VAL A 99 -0.91 21.25 9.36
N GLY A 100 -1.58 20.18 9.79
CA GLY A 100 -3.04 20.09 9.84
C GLY A 100 -3.65 19.10 8.85
N ALA A 101 -4.99 19.08 8.80
CA ALA A 101 -5.74 18.07 8.06
C ALA A 101 -5.56 18.18 6.53
N PRO A 102 -5.14 17.10 5.84
CA PRO A 102 -5.11 17.06 4.39
C PRO A 102 -6.52 16.79 3.83
N SER A 103 -6.62 16.66 2.50
CA SER A 103 -7.86 16.30 1.84
C SER A 103 -8.44 14.96 2.33
N THR A 104 -9.75 14.78 2.18
CA THR A 104 -10.45 13.54 2.58
C THR A 104 -9.81 12.29 1.98
N GLY A 105 -9.34 12.35 0.72
CA GLY A 105 -8.64 11.25 0.08
C GLY A 105 -7.35 10.84 0.81
N HIS A 106 -6.58 11.81 1.32
CA HIS A 106 -5.38 11.54 2.10
C HIS A 106 -5.69 11.05 3.52
N LEU A 107 -6.78 11.49 4.13
CA LEU A 107 -7.25 10.94 5.41
C LEU A 107 -7.68 9.47 5.26
N VAL A 108 -8.39 9.13 4.18
CA VAL A 108 -8.68 7.73 3.84
C VAL A 108 -7.37 6.97 3.62
N GLY A 109 -6.43 7.54 2.86
CA GLY A 109 -5.10 6.98 2.66
C GLY A 109 -4.39 6.67 3.98
N LEU A 110 -4.42 7.60 4.95
CA LEU A 110 -3.82 7.42 6.27
C LEU A 110 -4.40 6.21 7.02
N VAL A 111 -5.72 6.00 6.96
CA VAL A 111 -6.38 4.82 7.54
C VAL A 111 -5.94 3.55 6.83
N LEU A 112 -5.83 3.57 5.50
CA LEU A 112 -5.36 2.41 4.73
C LEU A 112 -3.90 2.06 5.11
N GLU A 113 -3.07 3.07 5.32
CA GLU A 113 -1.65 2.90 5.65
C GLU A 113 -1.43 2.37 7.06
N LEU A 114 -2.15 2.90 8.05
CA LEU A 114 -1.93 2.60 9.47
C LEU A 114 -2.86 1.55 10.06
N VAL A 115 -3.96 1.19 9.37
CA VAL A 115 -4.92 0.19 9.85
C VAL A 115 -5.04 -0.98 8.87
N LEU A 116 -5.35 -0.70 7.60
CA LEU A 116 -5.56 -1.78 6.63
C LEU A 116 -4.26 -2.56 6.39
N MET A 117 -3.13 -1.88 6.13
CA MET A 117 -1.87 -2.56 5.83
C MET A 117 -1.36 -3.46 6.96
N PRO A 118 -1.29 -3.03 8.24
CA PRO A 118 -0.96 -3.94 9.34
C PRO A 118 -1.89 -5.14 9.43
N THR A 119 -3.19 -4.93 9.23
CA THR A 119 -4.20 -6.00 9.24
C THR A 119 -3.93 -7.02 8.12
N LEU A 120 -3.64 -6.55 6.90
CA LEU A 120 -3.30 -7.42 5.77
C LEU A 120 -1.98 -8.18 6.00
N MET A 121 -0.98 -7.55 6.62
CA MET A 121 0.29 -8.21 6.96
C MET A 121 0.09 -9.34 7.97
N ILE A 122 -0.69 -9.10 9.02
CA ILE A 122 -1.03 -10.12 10.02
C ILE A 122 -1.80 -11.27 9.35
N TRP A 123 -2.78 -10.94 8.51
CA TRP A 123 -3.57 -11.94 7.81
C TRP A 123 -2.73 -12.79 6.84
N GLN A 124 -1.86 -12.16 6.05
CA GLN A 124 -0.93 -12.85 5.16
C GLN A 124 -0.01 -13.80 5.95
N ALA A 125 0.53 -13.36 7.09
CA ALA A 125 1.38 -14.19 7.94
C ALA A 125 0.63 -15.39 8.54
N ALA A 126 -0.62 -15.19 8.96
CA ALA A 126 -1.48 -16.25 9.47
C ALA A 126 -1.84 -17.26 8.38
N LEU A 127 -2.15 -16.80 7.16
CA LEU A 127 -2.41 -17.66 5.99
C LEU A 127 -1.17 -18.48 5.64
N ALA A 128 0.00 -17.83 5.50
CA ALA A 128 1.27 -18.49 5.17
C ALA A 128 1.65 -19.58 6.19
N SER A 129 1.41 -19.33 7.48
CA SER A 129 1.71 -20.29 8.55
C SER A 129 0.78 -21.50 8.54
N ARG A 130 -0.51 -21.32 8.23
CA ARG A 130 -1.46 -22.44 8.03
C ARG A 130 -1.14 -23.23 6.76
N TRP A 131 -0.76 -22.54 5.68
CA TRP A 131 -0.38 -23.18 4.41
C TRP A 131 0.85 -24.07 4.55
N ARG A 132 1.87 -23.61 5.30
CA ARG A 132 3.07 -24.41 5.59
C ARG A 132 2.76 -25.67 6.41
N ARG A 133 1.90 -25.56 7.43
CA ARG A 133 1.50 -26.70 8.28
C ARG A 133 0.82 -27.81 7.50
N LEU A 134 0.06 -27.50 6.47
CA LEU A 134 -0.58 -28.51 5.61
C LEU A 134 0.35 -29.17 4.60
N ARG A 135 1.52 -28.57 4.31
CA ARG A 135 2.47 -29.08 3.33
C ARG A 135 3.71 -29.74 3.95
N MET A 136 3.89 -29.65 5.27
CA MET A 136 4.92 -30.47 5.94
C MET A 136 4.36 -31.88 6.13
N PRO A 137 5.07 -32.93 5.66
CA PRO A 137 4.75 -34.29 6.07
C PRO A 137 4.91 -34.38 7.58
N MET A 138 3.94 -35.02 8.24
CA MET A 138 3.93 -35.19 9.69
C MET A 138 4.86 -36.33 10.10
N PHE A 139 6.12 -36.34 9.67
CA PHE A 139 7.16 -37.27 10.12
C PHE A 139 8.55 -36.65 9.97
#